data_AF-A0A842LHN0-F1
#
_entry.id   AF-A0A842LHN0-F1
#
_cell.length_a   1.000
_cell.length_b   1.000
_cell.length_c   1.000
_cell.angle_alpha   90.00
_cell.angle_beta   90.00
_cell.angle_gamma   90.00
#
_symmetry.space_group_name_H-M   'P 1'
#
loop_
_entity.id
_entity.type
_entity.pdbx_description
1 polymer ?
#
loop_
_entity_poly.entity_id
_entity_poly.type
_entity_poly.pdbx_seq_one_letter_code
_entity_poly.pdbx_strand_id
1 'polypeptide(L)'
;MMKKYKEMPKKPLKATKIAGGVIVAVCVIALIFIFADIYGINFWNLSPARDLEGTWESTFDCIYYELDPFFEGTREVKVWGEFSMQLHQDGNSVSGMMDIVPASYEYLTEYHIPPVNHHFHFTGSVEGGNLTITSDDTAPWAITIRFAFTSDIMTGTISGNMIDSDPNAIVLTKQ
;
A
#
# COMPACT_ATOMS: atom_id res chain seq x y z
N MET A 1 11.05 -57.04 -68.67
CA MET A 1 10.07 -56.98 -67.55
C MET A 1 10.46 -55.84 -66.61
N MET A 2 9.78 -54.70 -66.71
CA MET A 2 10.04 -53.53 -65.84
C MET A 2 9.06 -53.54 -64.66
N LYS A 3 9.58 -53.54 -63.43
CA LYS A 3 8.78 -53.41 -62.20
C LYS A 3 8.39 -51.94 -62.01
N LYS A 4 7.08 -51.65 -61.95
CA LYS A 4 6.56 -50.34 -61.54
C LYS A 4 6.75 -50.16 -60.03
N TYR A 5 7.42 -49.07 -59.64
CA TYR A 5 7.48 -48.65 -58.24
C TYR A 5 6.17 -47.97 -57.84
N LYS A 6 5.65 -48.35 -56.68
CA LYS A 6 4.42 -47.81 -56.07
C LYS A 6 4.83 -46.63 -55.20
N GLU A 7 4.43 -45.41 -55.58
CA GLU A 7 4.68 -44.22 -54.78
C GLU A 7 3.96 -44.31 -53.43
N MET A 8 4.69 -44.04 -52.35
CA MET A 8 4.11 -43.93 -51.00
C MET A 8 3.59 -42.51 -50.75
N PRO A 9 2.42 -42.35 -50.12
CA PRO A 9 1.86 -41.03 -49.85
C PRO A 9 2.69 -40.31 -48.78
N LYS A 10 3.12 -39.07 -49.10
CA LYS A 10 3.76 -38.16 -48.15
C LYS A 10 2.76 -37.81 -47.04
N LYS A 11 3.04 -38.23 -45.81
CA LYS A 11 2.26 -37.79 -44.63
C LYS A 11 2.41 -36.27 -44.47
N PRO A 12 1.30 -35.50 -44.39
CA PRO A 12 1.39 -34.06 -44.15
C PRO A 12 1.95 -33.79 -42.74
N LEU A 13 2.92 -32.86 -42.69
CA LEU A 13 3.63 -32.45 -41.48
C LEU A 13 2.65 -31.90 -40.42
N LYS A 14 2.82 -32.36 -39.17
CA LYS A 14 2.06 -31.91 -37.97
C LYS A 14 2.25 -30.43 -37.59
N ALA A 15 3.11 -29.68 -38.31
CA ALA A 15 3.51 -28.32 -37.99
C ALA A 15 2.38 -27.28 -38.11
N THR A 16 1.43 -27.47 -39.03
CA THR A 16 0.31 -26.54 -39.24
C THR A 16 -0.69 -26.51 -38.08
N LYS A 17 -0.84 -27.61 -37.33
CA LYS A 17 -1.73 -27.64 -36.16
C LYS A 17 -1.15 -26.88 -34.96
N ILE A 18 0.18 -26.85 -34.83
CA ILE A 18 0.87 -26.16 -33.73
C ILE A 18 0.86 -24.65 -33.96
N ALA A 19 1.15 -24.21 -35.20
CA ALA A 19 1.13 -22.79 -35.55
C ALA A 19 -0.26 -22.15 -35.37
N GLY A 20 -1.33 -22.87 -35.74
CA GLY A 20 -2.71 -22.40 -35.53
C GLY A 20 -3.08 -22.26 -34.05
N GLY A 21 -2.65 -23.20 -33.20
CA GLY A 21 -2.92 -23.16 -31.75
C GLY A 21 -2.23 -21.99 -31.05
N VAL A 22 -0.98 -21.68 -31.42
CA VAL A 22 -0.22 -20.56 -30.83
C VAL A 22 -0.86 -19.20 -31.21
N ILE A 23 -1.27 -19.03 -32.46
CA ILE A 23 -1.93 -17.78 -32.91
C ILE A 23 -3.23 -17.54 -32.14
N VAL A 24 -4.04 -18.59 -31.94
CA VAL A 24 -5.29 -18.47 -31.17
C VAL A 24 -5.01 -18.11 -29.71
N ALA A 25 -4.02 -18.74 -29.07
CA ALA A 25 -3.65 -18.43 -27.69
C ALA A 25 -3.19 -16.97 -27.52
N VAL A 26 -2.36 -16.47 -28.45
CA VAL A 26 -1.90 -15.07 -28.43
C VAL A 26 -3.06 -14.09 -28.62
N CYS A 27 -3.99 -14.38 -29.54
CA CYS A 27 -5.17 -13.53 -29.75
C CYS A 27 -6.11 -13.49 -28.54
N VAL A 28 -6.30 -14.62 -27.84
CA VAL A 28 -7.11 -14.66 -26.62
C VAL A 28 -6.47 -13.83 -25.50
N ILE A 29 -5.15 -13.95 -25.31
CA ILE A 29 -4.42 -13.15 -24.33
C ILE A 29 -4.51 -11.66 -24.66
N ALA A 30 -4.28 -11.29 -25.91
CA ALA A 30 -4.38 -9.89 -26.35
C ALA A 30 -5.79 -9.32 -26.14
N LEU A 31 -6.84 -10.10 -26.43
CA LEU A 31 -8.23 -9.71 -26.18
C LEU A 31 -8.51 -9.49 -24.69
N ILE A 32 -7.98 -10.33 -23.79
CA ILE A 32 -8.13 -10.14 -22.35
C ILE A 32 -7.53 -8.81 -21.90
N PHE A 33 -6.34 -8.45 -22.39
CA PHE A 33 -5.70 -7.17 -22.07
C PHE A 33 -6.47 -5.97 -22.64
N ILE A 34 -6.97 -6.06 -23.87
CA ILE A 34 -7.77 -5.00 -24.49
C ILE A 34 -9.10 -4.81 -23.75
N PHE A 35 -9.76 -5.90 -23.37
CA PHE A 35 -10.98 -5.83 -22.54
C PHE A 35 -10.67 -5.17 -21.20
N ALA A 36 -9.58 -5.55 -20.54
CA ALA A 36 -9.22 -4.94 -19.27
C ALA A 36 -8.96 -3.44 -19.37
N ASP A 37 -8.29 -2.97 -20.44
CA ASP A 37 -8.05 -1.55 -20.70
C ASP A 37 -9.35 -0.79 -20.99
N ILE A 38 -10.23 -1.34 -21.85
CA ILE A 38 -11.52 -0.71 -22.22
C ILE A 38 -12.47 -0.59 -21.02
N TYR A 39 -12.49 -1.60 -20.16
CA TYR A 39 -13.36 -1.63 -18.98
C TYR A 39 -12.72 -1.03 -17.73
N GLY A 40 -11.51 -0.45 -17.83
CA GLY A 40 -10.80 0.13 -16.69
C GLY A 40 -10.46 -0.89 -15.60
N ILE A 41 -10.40 -2.18 -15.95
CA ILE A 41 -9.99 -3.26 -15.06
C ILE A 41 -8.46 -3.19 -14.98
N ASN A 42 -7.94 -2.36 -14.08
CA ASN A 42 -6.55 -2.45 -13.68
C ASN A 42 -6.36 -3.82 -13.01
N PHE A 43 -5.73 -4.77 -13.71
CA PHE A 43 -5.38 -6.07 -13.11
C PHE A 43 -4.44 -5.92 -11.90
N TRP A 44 -3.78 -4.77 -11.77
CA TRP A 44 -3.00 -4.35 -10.59
C TRP A 44 -3.88 -3.96 -9.39
N ASN A 45 -5.15 -3.61 -9.63
CA ASN A 45 -6.21 -3.37 -8.65
C ASN A 45 -7.16 -4.57 -8.53
N LEU A 46 -6.71 -5.79 -8.90
CA LEU A 46 -7.47 -7.00 -8.62
C LEU A 46 -7.63 -7.15 -7.10
N SER A 47 -8.84 -6.82 -6.65
CA SER A 47 -9.36 -7.19 -5.35
C SER A 47 -9.32 -8.73 -5.19
N PRO A 48 -9.04 -9.27 -4.00
CA PRO A 48 -8.98 -8.51 -2.76
C PRO A 48 -7.70 -7.70 -2.66
N ALA A 49 -7.83 -6.42 -2.30
CA ALA A 49 -6.74 -5.74 -1.63
C ALA A 49 -6.24 -6.67 -0.52
N ARG A 50 -4.94 -6.73 -0.33
CA ARG A 50 -4.36 -7.58 0.70
C ARG A 50 -5.10 -7.34 2.01
N ASP A 51 -5.44 -8.41 2.70
CA ASP A 51 -6.10 -8.32 4.00
C ASP A 51 -5.12 -7.77 5.04
N LEU A 52 -5.37 -6.53 5.48
CA LEU A 52 -4.62 -5.84 6.52
C LEU A 52 -5.39 -5.80 7.84
N GLU A 53 -6.58 -6.41 7.93
CA GLU A 53 -7.42 -6.43 9.13
C GLU A 53 -6.62 -6.88 10.35
N GLY A 54 -6.80 -6.19 11.46
CA GLY A 54 -6.25 -6.58 12.76
C GLY A 54 -5.60 -5.44 13.52
N THR A 55 -4.80 -5.82 14.52
CA THR A 55 -4.04 -4.88 15.36
C THR A 55 -2.59 -4.83 14.88
N TRP A 56 -2.07 -3.62 14.77
CA TRP A 56 -0.72 -3.31 14.33
C TRP A 56 -0.04 -2.47 15.40
N GLU A 57 1.15 -2.87 15.82
CA GLU A 57 1.88 -2.19 16.89
C GLU A 57 3.33 -1.96 16.49
N SER A 58 3.88 -0.83 16.93
CA SER A 58 5.31 -0.55 16.78
C SER A 58 6.14 -1.48 17.65
N THR A 59 7.14 -2.14 17.05
CA THR A 59 8.10 -2.96 17.81
C THR A 59 9.14 -2.12 18.56
N PHE A 60 9.30 -0.87 18.15
CA PHE A 60 10.26 0.10 18.70
C PHE A 60 9.67 1.51 18.60
N ASP A 61 10.17 2.43 19.41
CA ASP A 61 9.76 3.83 19.37
C ASP A 61 9.98 4.41 17.97
N CYS A 62 8.87 4.82 17.35
CA CYS A 62 8.88 5.49 16.07
C CYS A 62 9.13 6.99 16.27
N ILE A 63 9.71 7.64 15.26
CA ILE A 63 10.05 9.06 15.34
C ILE A 63 9.03 9.87 14.55
N TYR A 64 8.45 10.87 15.21
CA TYR A 64 7.67 11.91 14.56
C TYR A 64 8.07 13.28 15.13
N TYR A 65 7.60 14.35 14.50
CA TYR A 65 7.84 15.70 14.98
C TYR A 65 6.53 16.46 15.14
N GLU A 66 6.43 17.24 16.21
CA GLU A 66 5.41 18.28 16.33
C GLU A 66 5.93 19.55 15.65
N LEU A 67 5.04 20.22 14.92
CA LEU A 67 5.34 21.39 14.12
C LEU A 67 4.87 22.67 14.82
N ASP A 68 5.61 23.76 14.58
CA ASP A 68 5.25 25.09 15.03
C ASP A 68 3.94 25.55 14.35
N PRO A 69 2.86 25.82 15.11
CA PRO A 69 1.60 26.30 14.55
C PRO A 69 1.71 27.70 13.92
N PHE A 70 2.74 28.48 14.27
CA PHE A 70 2.96 29.84 13.81
C PHE A 70 3.98 29.92 12.66
N PHE A 71 4.87 28.94 12.54
CA PHE A 71 5.89 28.88 11.49
C PHE A 71 5.77 27.57 10.68
N GLU A 72 4.94 27.62 9.64
CA GLU A 72 4.58 26.48 8.79
C GLU A 72 5.79 25.60 8.41
N GLY A 73 5.72 24.32 8.79
CA GLY A 73 6.72 23.30 8.47
C GLY A 73 7.97 23.32 9.35
N THR A 74 8.05 24.18 10.37
CA THR A 74 9.18 24.18 11.31
C THR A 74 8.96 23.09 12.34
N ARG A 75 9.88 22.12 12.42
CA ARG A 75 9.87 21.08 13.46
C ARG A 75 10.32 21.67 14.79
N GLU A 76 9.49 21.54 15.81
CA GLU A 76 9.75 22.08 17.15
C GLU A 76 10.18 21.02 18.15
N VAL A 77 9.51 19.86 18.09
CA VAL A 77 9.73 18.78 19.04
C VAL A 77 9.95 17.51 18.26
N LYS A 78 11.07 16.85 18.49
CA LYS A 78 11.29 15.48 18.04
C LYS A 78 10.76 14.53 19.10
N VAL A 79 9.87 13.62 18.72
CA VAL A 79 9.21 12.70 19.64
C VAL A 79 9.53 11.27 19.24
N TRP A 80 9.90 10.47 20.23
CA TRP A 80 9.96 9.01 20.15
C TRP A 80 8.70 8.48 20.82
N GLY A 81 7.86 7.75 20.08
CA GLY A 81 6.58 7.28 20.58
C GLY A 81 6.22 5.88 20.09
N GLU A 82 5.38 5.23 20.87
CA GLU A 82 4.76 3.96 20.53
C GLU A 82 3.50 4.21 19.71
N PHE A 83 3.28 3.39 18.69
CA PHE A 83 2.14 3.46 17.80
C PHE A 83 1.35 2.17 17.87
N SER A 84 0.03 2.28 18.05
CA SER A 84 -0.90 1.15 17.93
C SER A 84 -2.03 1.53 16.98
N MET A 85 -2.45 0.58 16.17
CA MET A 85 -3.50 0.77 15.17
C MET A 85 -4.40 -0.45 15.14
N GLN A 86 -5.69 -0.22 15.35
CA GLN A 86 -6.73 -1.20 15.07
C GLN A 86 -7.33 -0.88 13.70
N LEU A 87 -7.16 -1.78 12.74
CA LEU A 87 -7.58 -1.59 11.36
C LEU A 87 -8.71 -2.56 11.00
N HIS A 88 -9.82 -2.00 10.52
CA HIS A 88 -10.92 -2.70 9.89
C HIS A 88 -10.92 -2.44 8.37
N GLN A 89 -11.13 -3.48 7.57
CA GLN A 89 -11.06 -3.43 6.12
C GLN A 89 -12.30 -4.07 5.46
N ASP A 90 -12.92 -3.32 4.55
CA ASP A 90 -13.98 -3.79 3.66
C ASP A 90 -13.55 -3.53 2.20
N GLY A 91 -13.11 -4.60 1.52
CA GLY A 91 -12.51 -4.50 0.19
C GLY A 91 -11.25 -3.63 0.20
N ASN A 92 -11.31 -2.50 -0.49
CA ASN A 92 -10.20 -1.53 -0.55
C ASN A 92 -10.38 -0.38 0.44
N SER A 93 -11.52 -0.28 1.12
CA SER A 93 -11.77 0.76 2.12
C SER A 93 -11.31 0.29 3.48
N VAL A 94 -10.70 1.18 4.26
CA VAL A 94 -10.32 0.89 5.64
C VAL A 94 -10.85 1.95 6.59
N SER A 95 -11.01 1.55 7.84
CA SER A 95 -11.33 2.43 8.96
C SER A 95 -10.71 1.89 10.23
N GLY A 96 -10.62 2.70 11.28
CA GLY A 96 -10.05 2.21 12.51
C GLY A 96 -9.79 3.27 13.56
N MET A 97 -8.91 2.91 14.49
CA MET A 97 -8.38 3.79 15.53
C MET A 97 -6.87 3.70 15.53
N MET A 98 -6.21 4.83 15.75
CA MET A 98 -4.77 4.89 15.98
C MET A 98 -4.50 5.62 17.30
N ASP A 99 -3.59 5.02 18.07
CA ASP A 99 -3.02 5.56 19.30
C ASP A 99 -1.55 5.87 19.09
N ILE A 100 -1.12 7.05 19.51
CA ILE A 100 0.28 7.48 19.54
C ILE A 100 0.59 7.89 20.97
N VAL A 101 1.54 7.21 21.61
CA VAL A 101 1.94 7.46 23.00
C VAL A 101 3.38 7.93 23.01
N PRO A 102 3.65 9.21 23.33
CA PRO A 102 5.01 9.72 23.49
C PRO A 102 5.75 8.96 24.61
N ALA A 103 6.92 8.42 24.30
CA ALA A 103 7.81 7.78 25.25
C ALA A 103 8.92 8.73 25.72
N SER A 104 9.51 9.50 24.79
CA SER A 104 10.49 10.56 25.08
C SER A 104 10.51 11.63 24.00
N TYR A 105 11.15 12.77 24.26
CA TYR A 105 11.19 13.88 23.32
C TYR A 105 12.42 14.79 23.50
N GLU A 106 12.75 15.53 22.44
CA GLU A 106 13.81 16.52 22.36
C GLU A 106 13.24 17.82 21.76
N TYR A 107 13.44 18.95 22.44
CA TYR A 107 13.09 20.25 21.90
C TYR A 107 14.16 20.73 20.91
N LEU A 108 13.72 21.09 19.71
CA LEU A 108 14.56 21.60 18.63
C LEU A 108 14.61 23.15 18.66
N THR A 109 13.69 23.78 19.37
CA THR A 109 13.49 25.24 19.48
C THR A 109 13.21 25.66 20.94
N GLU A 110 13.19 26.97 21.25
CA GLU A 110 12.94 27.50 22.61
C GLU A 110 11.43 27.69 22.89
N TYR A 111 10.93 27.18 24.04
CA TYR A 111 9.52 27.20 24.55
C TYR A 111 8.48 26.30 23.88
N HIS A 112 8.18 25.14 24.49
CA HIS A 112 7.23 24.18 23.91
C HIS A 112 6.37 23.48 24.96
N ILE A 113 5.17 23.09 24.53
CA ILE A 113 4.28 22.22 25.30
C ILE A 113 4.83 20.79 25.15
N PRO A 114 4.92 20.00 26.24
CA PRO A 114 5.28 18.59 26.12
C PRO A 114 4.30 17.83 25.21
N PRO A 115 4.78 16.88 24.40
CA PRO A 115 3.92 16.07 23.55
C PRO A 115 2.92 15.28 24.40
N VAL A 116 1.72 15.09 23.87
CA VAL A 116 0.61 14.39 24.54
C VAL A 116 0.21 13.15 23.76
N ASN A 117 -0.54 12.25 24.41
CA ASN A 117 -1.09 11.09 23.72
C ASN A 117 -2.08 11.55 22.64
N HIS A 118 -1.98 10.97 21.45
CA HIS A 118 -2.96 11.14 20.38
C HIS A 118 -3.80 9.89 20.26
N HIS A 119 -5.11 10.06 20.20
CA HIS A 119 -6.07 9.01 19.91
C HIS A 119 -7.05 9.54 18.88
N PHE A 120 -7.10 8.91 17.70
CA PHE A 120 -7.98 9.37 16.63
C PHE A 120 -8.56 8.22 15.82
N HIS A 121 -9.78 8.46 15.33
CA HIS A 121 -10.39 7.63 14.30
C HIS A 121 -9.85 8.01 12.93
N PHE A 122 -9.76 7.03 12.04
CA PHE A 122 -9.35 7.27 10.66
C PHE A 122 -10.24 6.52 9.67
N THR A 123 -10.23 7.04 8.44
CA THR A 123 -10.71 6.37 7.24
C THR A 123 -9.61 6.36 6.18
N GLY A 124 -9.67 5.42 5.24
CA GLY A 124 -8.60 5.30 4.26
C GLY A 124 -8.88 4.30 3.16
N SER A 125 -7.84 4.02 2.37
CA SER A 125 -7.89 3.02 1.32
C SER A 125 -6.58 2.27 1.13
N VAL A 126 -6.71 1.04 0.60
CA VAL A 126 -5.61 0.19 0.15
C VAL A 126 -5.58 0.17 -1.37
N GLU A 127 -4.41 0.47 -1.93
CA GLU A 127 -4.16 0.39 -3.37
C GLU A 127 -2.77 -0.24 -3.62
N GLY A 128 -2.77 -1.41 -4.26
CA GLY A 128 -1.55 -2.19 -4.47
C GLY A 128 -0.87 -2.56 -3.15
N GLY A 129 0.39 -2.13 -2.99
CA GLY A 129 1.19 -2.33 -1.77
C GLY A 129 1.17 -1.14 -0.80
N ASN A 130 0.22 -0.22 -0.96
CA ASN A 130 0.14 1.00 -0.17
C ASN A 130 -1.20 1.14 0.54
N LEU A 131 -1.15 1.65 1.76
CA LEU A 131 -2.29 2.03 2.59
C LEU A 131 -2.20 3.53 2.84
N THR A 132 -3.27 4.28 2.58
CA THR A 132 -3.38 5.68 2.98
C THR A 132 -4.54 5.82 3.95
N ILE A 133 -4.28 6.39 5.13
CA ILE A 133 -5.29 6.71 6.13
C ILE A 133 -5.27 8.21 6.42
N THR A 134 -6.43 8.75 6.74
CA THR A 134 -6.61 10.14 7.15
C THR A 134 -7.43 10.15 8.42
N SER A 135 -6.99 10.91 9.42
CA SER A 135 -7.76 11.14 10.65
C SER A 135 -9.10 11.79 10.32
N ASP A 136 -10.14 11.47 11.07
CA ASP A 136 -11.46 12.10 10.94
C ASP A 136 -11.49 13.53 11.51
N ASP A 137 -10.39 13.99 12.12
CA ASP A 137 -10.21 15.35 12.63
C ASP A 137 -10.22 16.41 11.53
N THR A 138 -10.63 17.63 11.91
CA THR A 138 -10.58 18.80 11.03
C THR A 138 -9.28 19.59 11.20
N ALA A 139 -8.88 20.31 10.16
CA ALA A 139 -7.75 21.23 10.23
C ALA A 139 -7.84 22.17 11.46
N PRO A 140 -6.71 22.45 12.14
CA PRO A 140 -5.33 22.08 11.79
C PRO A 140 -4.90 20.67 12.25
N TRP A 141 -5.77 19.93 12.94
CA TRP A 141 -5.45 18.64 13.57
C TRP A 141 -5.56 17.44 12.63
N ALA A 142 -5.96 17.67 11.38
CA ALA A 142 -6.04 16.61 10.38
C ALA A 142 -4.65 16.06 10.04
N ILE A 143 -4.53 14.73 10.08
CA ILE A 143 -3.30 13.98 9.81
C ILE A 143 -3.59 12.99 8.69
N THR A 144 -2.65 12.86 7.76
CA THR A 144 -2.59 11.77 6.78
C THR A 144 -1.38 10.91 7.07
N ILE A 145 -1.57 9.58 7.08
CA ILE A 145 -0.48 8.62 7.20
C ILE A 145 -0.50 7.72 5.98
N ARG A 146 0.66 7.59 5.34
CA ARG A 146 0.85 6.74 4.17
C ARG A 146 1.80 5.61 4.55
N PHE A 147 1.34 4.38 4.42
CA PHE A 147 2.11 3.17 4.64
C PHE A 147 2.40 2.46 3.32
N ALA A 148 3.63 1.98 3.17
CA ALA A 148 3.95 0.85 2.32
C ALA A 148 3.95 -0.40 3.19
N PHE A 149 3.51 -1.55 2.67
CA PHE A 149 3.38 -2.76 3.47
C PHE A 149 3.86 -4.05 2.81
N THR A 150 4.30 -4.96 3.66
CA THR A 150 4.45 -6.39 3.38
C THR A 150 3.37 -7.16 4.16
N SER A 151 3.52 -8.48 4.41
CA SER A 151 2.49 -9.24 5.16
C SER A 151 2.38 -8.80 6.58
N ASP A 152 3.53 -8.60 7.20
CA ASP A 152 3.66 -8.55 8.64
C ASP A 152 4.26 -7.23 9.11
N ILE A 153 4.63 -6.35 8.16
CA ILE A 153 5.30 -5.08 8.43
C ILE A 153 4.68 -3.98 7.57
N MET A 154 4.32 -2.86 8.21
CA MET A 154 4.02 -1.59 7.57
C MET A 154 5.12 -0.59 7.88
N THR A 155 5.53 0.17 6.87
CA THR A 155 6.43 1.33 7.05
C THR A 155 5.74 2.57 6.54
N GLY A 156 5.64 3.61 7.36
CA GLY A 156 4.81 4.76 7.07
C GLY A 156 5.44 6.12 7.34
N THR A 157 4.80 7.12 6.77
CA THR A 157 5.11 8.54 6.92
C THR A 157 3.84 9.28 7.29
N ILE A 158 3.92 10.06 8.36
CA ILE A 158 2.89 10.97 8.87
C ILE A 158 3.10 12.36 8.25
N SER A 159 2.00 13.01 7.88
CA SER A 159 1.95 14.39 7.42
C SER A 159 0.67 15.07 7.88
N GLY A 160 0.79 16.26 8.47
CA GLY A 160 -0.30 17.12 8.89
C GLY A 160 0.23 18.53 9.17
N ASN A 161 -0.65 19.47 9.54
CA ASN A 161 -0.21 20.86 9.78
C ASN A 161 0.53 21.03 11.11
N MET A 162 0.30 20.11 12.06
CA MET A 162 0.87 20.15 13.42
C MET A 162 1.84 19.00 13.68
N ILE A 163 1.98 18.07 12.74
CA ILE A 163 2.74 16.84 12.92
C ILE A 163 3.32 16.39 11.58
N ASP A 164 4.59 15.99 11.57
CA ASP A 164 5.20 15.31 10.43
C ASP A 164 6.12 14.18 10.90
N SER A 165 6.74 13.51 9.93
CA SER A 165 7.78 12.51 10.20
C SER A 165 8.73 12.42 9.02
N ASP A 166 9.91 11.85 9.26
CA ASP A 166 10.80 11.49 8.17
C ASP A 166 10.21 10.33 7.34
N PRO A 167 10.60 10.15 6.07
CA PRO A 167 10.10 9.07 5.25
C PRO A 167 10.34 7.69 5.89
N ASN A 168 9.28 6.90 5.99
CA ASN A 168 9.28 5.55 6.59
C ASN A 168 9.70 5.51 8.07
N ALA A 169 9.53 6.60 8.82
CA ALA A 169 9.88 6.67 10.23
C ALA A 169 8.95 5.84 11.14
N ILE A 170 7.74 5.52 10.67
CA ILE A 170 6.78 4.69 11.41
C ILE A 170 6.94 3.25 10.96
N VAL A 171 7.10 2.32 11.88
CA VAL A 171 7.16 0.88 11.57
C VAL A 171 6.22 0.12 12.48
N LEU A 172 5.22 -0.53 11.89
CA LEU A 172 4.24 -1.33 12.61
C LEU A 172 4.34 -2.79 12.20
N THR A 173 4.09 -3.67 13.15
CA THR A 173 4.03 -5.11 12.97
C THR A 173 2.68 -5.66 13.35
N LYS A 174 2.18 -6.61 12.57
CA LYS A 174 0.90 -7.26 12.85
C LYS A 174 1.02 -8.13 14.11
N GLN A 175 0.06 -7.99 15.03
CA GLN A 175 -0.04 -8.78 16.26
C GLN A 175 -0.86 -10.06 16.07
#